data_AF-A0A7Y7ZWS3-F1
#
_entry.id   AF-A0A7Y7ZWS3-F1
#
_cell.length_a   1.000
_cell.length_b   1.000
_cell.length_c   1.000
_cell.angle_alpha   90.00
_cell.angle_beta   90.00
_cell.angle_gamma   90.00
#
_symmetry.space_group_name_H-M   'P 1'
#
loop_
_entity.id
_entity.type
_entity.pdbx_description
1 polymer ?
#
loop_
_entity_poly.entity_id
_entity_poly.type
_entity_poly.pdbx_seq_one_letter_code
_entity_poly.pdbx_strand_id
1 'polypeptide(L)'
;MGLLSSAMVFAGEAQLKQWEKMDRCSNAAFIVVSILEESPDTFKQALALHGAIGGLKNNTKLGETTPSEGEVTGAYNMALRISAGMPRPFAKRDHDWLIAQAATSCTLWVPDAKPE
;
A
#
# COMPACT_ATOMS: atom_id res chain seq x y z
N MET A 1 31.43 10.48 -30.63
CA MET A 1 31.38 9.40 -29.62
C MET A 1 31.33 10.08 -28.25
N GLY A 2 30.13 10.32 -27.75
CA GLY A 2 29.91 11.17 -26.57
C GLY A 2 28.53 11.78 -26.68
N LEU A 3 27.58 11.21 -25.91
CA LEU A 3 26.24 11.73 -25.57
C LEU A 3 25.36 10.67 -24.85
N LEU A 4 25.93 9.56 -24.34
CA LEU A 4 25.15 8.50 -23.66
C LEU A 4 25.28 8.47 -22.13
N SER A 5 26.15 9.29 -21.52
CA SER A 5 26.45 9.20 -20.08
C SER A 5 25.47 9.92 -19.14
N SER A 6 24.54 10.74 -19.66
CA SER A 6 23.62 11.53 -18.81
C SER A 6 22.29 10.84 -18.51
N ALA A 7 21.94 9.75 -19.21
CA ALA A 7 20.64 9.07 -19.03
C ALA A 7 20.62 8.05 -17.88
N MET A 8 21.78 7.53 -17.46
CA MET A 8 21.84 6.48 -16.42
C MET A 8 21.63 7.01 -15.00
N VAL A 9 21.94 8.28 -14.74
CA VAL A 9 21.79 8.89 -13.40
C VAL A 9 20.31 9.18 -13.08
N PHE A 10 19.55 9.72 -14.03
CA PHE A 10 18.12 10.01 -13.82
C PHE A 10 17.24 8.76 -13.75
N ALA A 11 17.63 7.67 -14.44
CA ALA A 11 16.95 6.38 -14.34
C ALA A 11 17.09 5.78 -12.93
N GLY A 12 18.24 5.96 -12.27
CA GLY A 12 18.48 5.43 -10.93
C GLY A 12 17.56 6.03 -9.86
N GLU A 13 17.43 7.37 -9.82
CA GLU A 13 16.59 8.04 -8.83
C GLU A 13 15.09 7.75 -9.01
N ALA A 14 14.61 7.72 -10.25
CA ALA A 14 13.22 7.40 -10.54
C ALA A 14 12.90 5.93 -10.18
N GLN A 15 13.84 5.02 -10.45
CA GLN A 15 13.71 3.63 -10.02
C GLN A 15 13.67 3.54 -8.49
N LEU A 16 14.60 4.16 -7.77
CA LEU A 16 14.63 4.13 -6.30
C LEU A 16 13.31 4.62 -5.68
N LYS A 17 12.78 5.75 -6.15
CA LYS A 17 11.46 6.25 -5.71
C LYS A 17 10.32 5.27 -5.97
N GLN A 18 10.39 4.53 -7.09
CA GLN A 18 9.42 3.49 -7.41
C GLN A 18 9.55 2.29 -6.48
N TRP A 19 10.77 1.88 -6.12
CA TRP A 19 11.03 0.81 -5.14
C TRP A 19 10.50 1.20 -3.76
N GLU A 20 10.80 2.40 -3.27
CA GLU A 20 10.27 2.90 -1.99
C GLU A 20 8.73 2.92 -1.98
N LYS A 21 8.11 3.33 -3.10
CA LYS A 21 6.65 3.27 -3.25
C LYS A 21 6.13 1.83 -3.19
N MET A 22 6.81 0.89 -3.83
CA MET A 22 6.46 -0.53 -3.76
C MET A 22 6.50 -1.04 -2.31
N ASP A 23 7.52 -0.66 -1.53
CA ASP A 23 7.64 -1.06 -0.13
C ASP A 23 6.52 -0.47 0.73
N ARG A 24 6.25 0.84 0.59
CA ARG A 24 5.11 1.47 1.27
C ARG A 24 3.78 0.81 0.93
N CYS A 25 3.54 0.54 -0.35
CA CYS A 25 2.30 -0.10 -0.78
C CYS A 25 2.18 -1.57 -0.33
N SER A 26 3.30 -2.28 -0.21
CA SER A 26 3.32 -3.64 0.34
C SER A 26 2.97 -3.63 1.82
N ASN A 27 3.53 -2.69 2.59
CA ASN A 27 3.19 -2.49 3.99
C ASN A 27 1.72 -2.07 4.18
N ALA A 28 1.21 -1.15 3.34
CA ALA A 28 -0.19 -0.75 3.33
C ALA A 28 -1.13 -1.93 3.08
N ALA A 29 -0.83 -2.73 2.06
CA ALA A 29 -1.60 -3.91 1.69
C ALA A 29 -1.66 -4.94 2.82
N PHE A 30 -0.51 -5.21 3.46
CA PHE A 30 -0.45 -6.14 4.58
C PHE A 30 -1.36 -5.69 5.74
N ILE A 31 -1.23 -4.43 6.17
CA ILE A 31 -2.05 -3.85 7.25
C ILE A 31 -3.54 -3.96 6.93
N VAL A 32 -3.92 -3.55 5.72
CA VAL A 32 -5.30 -3.55 5.26
C VAL A 32 -5.89 -4.95 5.22
N VAL A 33 -5.16 -5.92 4.66
CA VAL A 33 -5.66 -7.29 4.56
C VAL A 33 -5.84 -7.90 5.94
N SER A 34 -4.93 -7.65 6.89
CA SER A 34 -5.11 -8.06 8.28
C SER A 34 -6.37 -7.46 8.91
N ILE A 35 -6.63 -6.16 8.71
CA ILE A 35 -7.86 -5.50 9.20
C ILE A 35 -9.11 -6.16 8.61
N LEU A 36 -9.07 -6.50 7.32
CA LEU A 36 -10.18 -7.19 6.69
C LEU A 36 -10.36 -8.58 7.31
N GLU A 37 -9.31 -9.38 7.44
CA GLU A 37 -9.42 -10.73 8.02
C GLU A 37 -10.07 -10.78 9.41
N GLU A 38 -9.83 -9.77 10.24
CA GLU A 38 -10.37 -9.71 11.60
C GLU A 38 -11.90 -9.61 11.67
N SER A 39 -12.54 -8.95 10.69
CA SER A 39 -13.99 -8.77 10.73
C SER A 39 -14.60 -8.44 9.38
N PRO A 40 -15.77 -8.99 9.01
CA PRO A 40 -16.53 -8.54 7.84
C PRO A 40 -17.30 -7.23 8.09
N ASP A 41 -17.40 -6.77 9.34
CA ASP A 41 -18.09 -5.53 9.72
C ASP A 41 -17.30 -4.30 9.27
N THR A 42 -17.86 -3.54 8.33
CA THR A 42 -17.21 -2.35 7.76
C THR A 42 -17.01 -1.24 8.78
N PHE A 43 -17.85 -1.13 9.81
CA PHE A 43 -17.65 -0.14 10.87
C PHE A 43 -16.42 -0.49 11.72
N LYS A 44 -16.27 -1.77 12.09
CA LYS A 44 -15.08 -2.24 12.82
C LYS A 44 -13.80 -2.09 12.00
N GLN A 45 -13.86 -2.41 10.71
CA GLN A 45 -12.75 -2.21 9.79
C GLN A 45 -12.35 -0.72 9.70
N ALA A 46 -13.33 0.19 9.57
CA ALA A 46 -13.05 1.62 9.51
C ALA A 46 -12.39 2.14 10.79
N LEU A 47 -12.83 1.66 11.96
CA LEU A 47 -12.22 2.01 13.24
C LEU A 47 -10.78 1.48 13.33
N ALA A 48 -10.55 0.22 12.94
CA ALA A 48 -9.22 -0.38 12.91
C ALA A 48 -8.28 0.34 11.92
N LEU A 49 -8.80 0.73 10.75
CA LEU A 49 -8.06 1.51 9.75
C LEU A 49 -7.64 2.88 10.30
N HIS A 50 -8.55 3.58 10.99
CA HIS A 50 -8.25 4.84 11.64
C HIS A 50 -7.16 4.69 12.70
N GLY A 51 -7.25 3.66 13.54
CA GLY A 51 -6.23 3.32 14.52
C GLY A 51 -4.88 3.00 13.88
N ALA A 52 -4.86 2.21 12.80
CA ALA A 52 -3.65 1.86 12.07
C ALA A 52 -2.97 3.10 11.46
N ILE A 53 -3.73 3.99 10.82
CA ILE A 53 -3.23 5.26 10.29
C ILE A 53 -2.63 6.12 11.41
N GLY A 54 -3.30 6.21 12.56
CA GLY A 54 -2.77 6.91 13.73
C GLY A 54 -1.48 6.29 14.27
N GLY A 55 -1.38 4.96 14.27
CA GLY A 55 -0.17 4.23 14.66
C GLY A 55 0.99 4.46 13.69
N LEU A 56 0.72 4.47 12.38
CA LEU A 56 1.71 4.72 11.33
C LEU A 56 2.32 6.12 11.43
N LYS A 57 1.52 7.14 11.76
CA LYS A 57 2.01 8.52 11.96
C LYS A 57 3.08 8.63 13.05
N ASN A 58 3.07 7.71 14.01
CA ASN A 58 4.03 7.67 15.13
C ASN A 58 5.06 6.54 14.99
N ASN A 59 5.09 5.84 13.85
CA ASN A 59 5.96 4.69 13.64
C ASN A 59 7.37 5.15 13.24
N THR A 60 8.36 4.85 14.08
CA THR A 60 9.78 5.16 13.82
C THR A 60 10.56 4.01 13.19
N LYS A 61 9.97 2.81 13.11
CA LYS A 61 10.65 1.59 12.64
C LYS A 61 10.61 1.43 11.12
N LEU A 62 9.54 1.87 10.48
CA LEU A 62 9.36 1.70 9.03
C LEU A 62 10.09 2.77 8.20
N GLY A 63 10.45 3.91 8.80
CA GLY A 63 11.19 4.97 8.11
C GLY A 63 10.53 5.40 6.80
N GLU A 64 11.28 5.39 5.70
CA GLU A 64 10.81 5.77 4.35
C GLU A 64 9.80 4.77 3.75
N THR A 65 9.70 3.57 4.33
CA THR A 65 8.71 2.54 3.96
C THR A 65 7.41 2.66 4.76
N THR A 66 7.28 3.68 5.62
CA THR A 66 6.03 3.99 6.31
C THR A 66 4.98 4.39 5.29
N PRO A 67 3.86 3.66 5.18
CA PRO A 67 2.80 4.04 4.27
C PRO A 67 2.17 5.38 4.64
N SER A 68 1.87 6.19 3.62
CA SER A 68 1.02 7.36 3.76
C SER A 68 -0.45 6.96 3.99
N GLU A 69 -1.24 7.88 4.54
CA GLU A 69 -2.68 7.71 4.72
C GLU A 69 -3.40 7.40 3.40
N GLY A 70 -2.96 8.02 2.30
CA GLY A 70 -3.50 7.77 0.96
C GLY A 70 -3.17 6.36 0.44
N GLU A 71 -1.96 5.87 0.65
CA GLU A 71 -1.55 4.51 0.27
C GLU A 71 -2.35 3.45 1.04
N VAL A 72 -2.55 3.64 2.35
CA VAL A 72 -3.37 2.77 3.21
C VAL A 72 -4.84 2.78 2.77
N THR A 73 -5.40 3.96 2.53
CA THR A 73 -6.80 4.11 2.10
C THR A 73 -7.03 3.53 0.70
N GLY A 74 -6.08 3.72 -0.22
CA GLY A 74 -6.11 3.16 -1.57
C GLY A 74 -6.08 1.63 -1.55
N ALA A 75 -5.14 1.05 -0.78
CA ALA A 75 -5.07 -0.40 -0.57
C ALA A 75 -6.37 -0.95 0.05
N TYR A 76 -6.94 -0.25 1.05
CA TYR A 76 -8.22 -0.63 1.69
C TYR A 76 -9.37 -0.70 0.70
N ASN A 77 -9.55 0.34 -0.11
CA ASN A 77 -10.63 0.39 -1.08
C ASN A 77 -10.54 -0.74 -2.12
N MET A 78 -9.33 -1.09 -2.56
CA MET A 78 -9.14 -2.20 -3.48
C MET A 78 -9.40 -3.55 -2.79
N ALA A 79 -8.78 -3.78 -1.64
CA ALA A 79 -8.92 -5.04 -0.91
C ALA A 79 -10.37 -5.30 -0.48
N LEU A 80 -11.11 -4.26 -0.07
CA LEU A 80 -12.52 -4.37 0.30
C LEU A 80 -13.39 -4.79 -0.90
N ARG A 81 -13.15 -4.20 -2.09
CA ARG A 81 -13.90 -4.54 -3.32
C ARG A 81 -13.64 -5.97 -3.75
N ILE A 82 -12.38 -6.38 -3.72
CA ILE A 82 -11.97 -7.72 -4.16
C ILE A 82 -12.45 -8.79 -3.17
N SER A 83 -12.38 -8.50 -1.87
CA SER A 83 -12.76 -9.45 -0.82
C SER A 83 -14.25 -9.57 -0.55
N ALA A 84 -15.09 -8.89 -1.34
CA ALA A 84 -16.53 -8.95 -1.20
C ALA A 84 -17.05 -10.38 -1.35
N GLY A 85 -17.74 -10.87 -0.31
CA GLY A 85 -18.29 -12.23 -0.28
C GLY A 85 -17.27 -13.33 0.04
N MET A 86 -15.99 -13.00 0.24
CA MET A 86 -14.99 -13.98 0.67
C MET A 86 -15.19 -14.32 2.16
N PRO A 87 -15.16 -15.61 2.55
CA PRO A 87 -15.22 -16.01 3.94
C PRO A 87 -13.98 -15.50 4.70
N ARG A 88 -14.17 -15.13 5.96
CA ARG A 88 -13.10 -14.65 6.85
C ARG A 88 -12.87 -15.64 8.00
N PRO A 89 -11.61 -15.92 8.41
CA PRO A 89 -10.36 -15.42 7.82
C PRO A 89 -10.16 -15.95 6.38
N PHE A 90 -9.35 -15.26 5.57
CA PHE A 90 -9.14 -15.68 4.20
C PHE A 90 -8.33 -16.98 4.17
N ALA A 91 -8.61 -17.85 3.20
CA ALA A 91 -7.75 -19.00 2.95
C ALA A 91 -6.36 -18.50 2.53
N LYS A 92 -5.29 -19.25 2.82
CA LYS A 92 -3.91 -18.82 2.53
C LYS A 92 -3.72 -18.24 1.12
N ARG A 93 -4.23 -18.94 0.11
CA ARG A 93 -4.13 -18.51 -1.29
C ARG A 93 -4.85 -17.18 -1.54
N ASP A 94 -6.02 -17.03 -0.94
CA ASP A 94 -6.87 -15.86 -1.07
C ASP A 94 -6.27 -14.65 -0.34
N HIS A 95 -5.71 -14.86 0.85
CA HIS A 95 -4.93 -13.89 1.60
C HIS A 95 -3.74 -13.37 0.78
N ASP A 96 -2.87 -14.28 0.31
CA ASP A 96 -1.65 -13.92 -0.42
C ASP A 96 -1.99 -13.21 -1.74
N TRP A 97 -3.05 -13.66 -2.42
CA TRP A 97 -3.55 -13.00 -3.62
C TRP A 97 -4.10 -11.60 -3.32
N LEU A 98 -4.87 -11.43 -2.24
CA LEU A 98 -5.44 -10.14 -1.88
C LEU A 98 -4.36 -9.12 -1.51
N ILE A 99 -3.30 -9.53 -0.80
CA ILE A 99 -2.13 -8.68 -0.53
C ILE A 99 -1.49 -8.22 -1.84
N ALA A 100 -1.22 -9.14 -2.76
CA ALA A 100 -0.59 -8.81 -4.04
C ALA A 100 -1.42 -7.83 -4.87
N GLN A 101 -2.74 -8.03 -4.93
CA GLN A 101 -3.66 -7.15 -5.65
C GLN A 101 -3.75 -5.78 -5.00
N ALA A 102 -3.87 -5.71 -3.67
CA ALA A 102 -3.93 -4.45 -2.93
C ALA A 102 -2.62 -3.66 -3.10
N ALA A 103 -1.46 -4.31 -2.98
CA ALA A 103 -0.16 -3.68 -3.15
C ALA A 103 0.02 -3.15 -4.57
N THR A 104 -0.29 -3.97 -5.59
CA THR A 104 -0.18 -3.56 -7.01
C THR A 104 -1.11 -2.39 -7.32
N SER A 105 -2.34 -2.39 -6.79
CA SER A 105 -3.24 -1.27 -7.00
C SER A 105 -2.75 0.02 -6.35
N CYS A 106 -2.14 -0.06 -5.16
CA CYS A 106 -1.56 1.08 -4.46
C CYS A 106 -0.35 1.65 -5.23
N THR A 107 0.48 0.81 -5.83
CA THR A 107 1.65 1.29 -6.61
C THR A 107 1.23 1.99 -7.89
N LEU A 108 0.11 1.56 -8.48
CA LEU A 108 -0.54 2.22 -9.61
C LEU A 108 -1.34 3.46 -9.19
N TRP A 109 -1.76 3.55 -7.92
CA TRP A 109 -2.46 4.71 -7.38
C TRP A 109 -1.50 5.90 -7.34
N VAL A 110 -1.88 7.01 -7.96
CA VAL A 110 -1.11 8.26 -7.96
C VAL A 110 -1.90 9.29 -7.14
N PRO A 111 -1.54 9.58 -5.88
CA PRO A 111 -1.92 10.85 -5.27
C PRO A 111 -0.89 11.90 -5.71
N ASP A 112 -1.40 13.02 -6.22
CA ASP A 112 -0.74 13.98 -7.10
C ASP A 112 0.67 14.46 -6.70
N ALA A 113 1.47 14.71 -7.74
CA ALA A 113 2.49 15.74 -7.71
C ALA A 113 1.89 17.01 -7.09
N LYS A 114 2.55 17.58 -6.08
CA LYS A 114 2.19 18.94 -5.63
C LYS A 114 2.21 19.84 -6.88
N PRO A 115 1.14 20.61 -7.16
CA PRO A 115 1.26 21.73 -8.09
C PRO A 115 2.36 22.65 -7.55
N GLU A 116 3.30 23.01 -8.41
CA GLU A 116 4.34 24.00 -8.14
C GLU A 116 3.74 25.36 -7.74
#